data_AF-A0A0M4GN40-F1
#
_entry.id   AF-A0A0M4GN40-F1
#
_cell.length_a   1.000
_cell.length_b   1.000
_cell.length_c   1.000
_cell.angle_alpha   90.00
_cell.angle_beta   90.00
_cell.angle_gamma   90.00
#
_symmetry.space_group_name_H-M   'P 1'
#
loop_
_entity.id
_entity.type
_entity.pdbx_description
1 polymer ?
#
loop_
_entity_poly.entity_id
_entity_poly.type
_entity_poly.pdbx_seq_one_letter_code
_entity_poly.pdbx_strand_id
1 'polypeptide(L)' 'MASLGAMRSELRSIIRELEDIAAGLGGDFEGIGSEVAAAKVRQYADQCERALHSLNNVNPDNVHPDYVKDKAKS' A
#
# COMPACT_ATOMS: atom_id res chain seq x y z
N MET A 1 11.07 3.79 -14.42
CA MET A 1 9.96 4.03 -13.47
C MET A 1 9.14 2.76 -13.34
N ALA A 2 8.74 2.39 -12.13
CA ALA A 2 7.84 1.24 -11.93
C ALA A 2 6.49 1.53 -12.60
N SER A 3 5.89 0.51 -13.23
CA SER A 3 4.56 0.67 -13.83
C SER A 3 3.50 0.79 -12.72
N LEU A 4 2.34 1.37 -13.03
CA LEU A 4 1.22 1.43 -12.09
C LEU A 4 0.80 0.03 -11.60
N GLY A 5 0.87 -0.97 -12.49
CA GLY A 5 0.65 -2.37 -12.13
C GLY A 5 1.68 -2.92 -11.16
N ALA A 6 2.97 -2.62 -11.37
CA ALA A 6 4.05 -3.03 -10.46
C ALA A 6 3.88 -2.39 -9.07
N MET A 7 3.59 -1.09 -9.02
CA MET A 7 3.34 -0.39 -7.75
C MET A 7 2.16 -0.96 -6.97
N ARG A 8 1.05 -1.31 -7.65
CA ARG A 8 -0.10 -1.98 -7.01
C ARG A 8 0.28 -3.36 -6.47
N SER A 9 1.09 -4.12 -7.20
CA SER A 9 1.54 -5.45 -6.79
C SER A 9 2.47 -5.40 -5.58
N GLU A 10 3.45 -4.50 -5.61
CA GLU A 10 4.38 -4.31 -4.50
C GLU A 10 3.65 -3.86 -3.24
N LEU A 11 2.73 -2.90 -3.36
CA LEU A 11 1.96 -2.41 -2.21
C LEU A 11 1.08 -3.52 -1.59
N ARG A 12 0.54 -4.43 -2.41
CA ARG A 12 -0.16 -5.63 -1.90
C ARG A 12 0.76 -6.59 -1.16
N SER A 13 2.02 -6.73 -1.58
CA SER A 13 3.01 -7.55 -0.85
C SER A 13 3.28 -6.93 0.52
N ILE A 14 3.55 -5.62 0.56
CA ILE A 14 3.83 -4.89 1.80
C ILE A 14 2.68 -5.00 2.79
N ILE A 15 1.43 -4.86 2.34
CA ILE A 15 0.24 -5.01 3.22
C ILE A 15 0.24 -6.39 3.89
N ARG A 16 0.46 -7.47 3.12
CA ARG A 16 0.48 -8.84 3.67
C ARG A 16 1.61 -9.04 4.66
N GLU A 17 2.81 -8.55 4.34
CA GLU A 17 3.96 -8.64 5.24
C GLU A 17 3.70 -7.90 6.57
N LEU A 18 3.03 -6.75 6.53
CA LEU A 18 2.62 -6.02 7.74
C LEU A 18 1.57 -6.78 8.55
N GLU A 19 0.58 -7.39 7.90
CA GLU A 19 -0.42 -8.22 8.57
C GLU A 19 0.22 -9.44 9.26
N ASP A 20 1.16 -10.12 8.58
CA ASP A 20 1.91 -11.25 9.12
C ASP A 20 2.75 -10.83 10.33
N ILE A 21 3.45 -9.69 10.25
CA ILE A 21 4.19 -9.12 11.39
C ILE A 21 3.26 -8.80 12.55
N ALA A 22 2.11 -8.17 12.29
CA ALA A 22 1.16 -7.84 13.34
C ALA A 22 0.54 -9.09 14.00
N ALA A 23 0.35 -10.17 13.24
CA ALA A 23 -0.10 -11.46 13.74
C ALA A 23 0.97 -12.11 14.63
N GLY A 24 2.22 -12.16 14.15
CA GLY A 24 3.36 -12.68 14.94
C GLY A 24 3.56 -11.90 16.23
N LEU A 25 3.50 -10.56 16.18
CA LEU A 25 3.57 -9.72 17.38
C LEU A 25 2.45 -10.02 18.38
N GLY A 26 1.21 -10.13 17.90
CA GLY A 26 0.05 -10.36 18.77
C GLY A 26 -0.05 -11.78 19.34
N GLY A 27 0.48 -12.79 18.64
CA GLY A 27 0.43 -14.19 19.07
C GLY A 27 1.69 -14.63 19.82
N ASP A 28 2.87 -14.47 19.21
CA ASP A 28 4.12 -15.01 19.76
C ASP A 28 4.59 -14.26 21.01
N PHE A 29 4.11 -13.02 21.20
CA PHE A 29 4.46 -12.16 22.32
C PHE A 29 3.21 -11.73 23.12
N GLU A 30 2.13 -12.50 23.09
CA GLU A 30 0.91 -12.20 23.85
C GLU A 30 1.21 -12.08 25.36
N GLY A 31 0.71 -11.02 26.01
CA GLY A 31 0.82 -10.85 27.46
C GLY A 31 2.12 -10.20 27.96
N ILE A 32 3.05 -9.84 27.07
CA ILE A 32 4.27 -9.08 27.42
C ILE A 32 4.24 -7.60 26.97
N GLY A 33 3.08 -7.08 26.55
CA GLY A 33 2.92 -5.68 26.12
C GLY A 33 3.14 -5.44 24.62
N SER A 34 3.21 -6.50 23.81
CA SER A 34 3.40 -6.45 22.36
C SER A 34 2.14 -5.99 21.60
N GLU A 35 0.99 -5.93 22.28
CA GLU A 35 -0.32 -5.61 21.69
C GLU A 35 -0.33 -4.20 21.11
N VAL A 36 0.38 -3.26 21.75
CA VAL A 36 0.53 -1.89 21.24
C VAL A 36 1.34 -1.86 19.95
N ALA A 37 2.42 -2.67 19.87
CA ALA A 37 3.24 -2.77 18.66
C ALA A 37 2.44 -3.41 17.52
N ALA A 38 1.74 -4.52 17.79
CA ALA A 38 0.85 -5.16 16.82
C ALA A 38 -0.23 -4.19 16.30
N ALA A 39 -0.86 -3.41 17.19
CA ALA A 39 -1.86 -2.42 16.81
C ALA A 39 -1.28 -1.32 15.92
N LYS A 40 -0.04 -0.86 16.18
CA LYS A 40 0.63 0.14 15.34
C LYS A 40 0.96 -0.38 13.96
N VAL A 41 1.39 -1.64 13.85
CA VAL A 41 1.65 -2.27 12.56
C VAL A 41 0.34 -2.39 11.75
N ARG A 42 -0.77 -2.81 12.37
CA ARG A 42 -2.09 -2.84 11.71
C ARG A 42 -2.55 -1.47 11.23
N GLN A 43 -2.39 -0.42 12.05
CA GLN A 43 -2.71 0.95 11.65
C GLN A 43 -1.93 1.41 10.41
N TYR A 44 -0.72 0.91 10.22
CA TYR A 44 0.07 1.22 9.03
C TYR A 44 -0.37 0.38 7.82
N ALA A 45 -0.70 -0.90 8.01
CA ALA A 45 -1.32 -1.73 6.97
C ALA A 45 -2.61 -1.08 6.43
N ASP A 46 -3.49 -0.58 7.30
CA ASP A 46 -4.71 0.14 6.90
C ASP A 46 -4.42 1.40 6.06
N GLN A 47 -3.31 2.09 6.34
CA GLN A 47 -2.89 3.25 5.53
C GLN A 47 -2.44 2.81 4.13
N CYS A 48 -1.70 1.71 4.05
CA CYS A 48 -1.31 1.11 2.78
C CYS A 48 -2.53 0.63 1.99
N GLU A 49 -3.55 0.06 2.63
CA GLU A 49 -4.81 -0.30 1.97
C GLU A 49 -5.53 0.91 1.37
N ARG A 50 -5.61 2.02 2.11
CA ARG A 50 -6.18 3.28 1.59
C ARG A 50 -5.41 3.81 0.39
N ALA A 51 -4.08 3.71 0.42
CA ALA A 51 -3.23 4.07 -0.72
C ALA A 51 -3.47 3.14 -1.91
N LEU A 52 -3.59 1.83 -1.69
CA LEU A 52 -3.89 0.85 -2.74
C LEU A 52 -5.26 1.09 -3.36
N HIS A 53 -6.26 1.42 -2.55
CA HIS A 53 -7.59 1.79 -3.02
C HIS A 53 -7.53 3.01 -3.95
N SER A 54 -6.82 4.06 -3.52
CA SER A 54 -6.58 5.26 -4.34
C SER A 54 -5.87 4.91 -5.65
N LEU A 55 -4.85 4.05 -5.60
CA LEU A 55 -4.13 3.59 -6.79
C LEU A 55 -5.00 2.77 -7.74
N ASN A 56 -5.94 1.96 -7.25
CA ASN A 56 -6.86 1.19 -8.08
C ASN A 56 -7.87 2.10 -8.81
N ASN A 57 -8.22 3.24 -8.22
CA ASN A 57 -9.12 4.23 -8.82
C ASN A 57 -8.43 5.07 -9.91
N VAL A 58 -7.11 4.99 -10.05
CA VAL A 58 -6.39 5.62 -11.16
C VAL A 58 -6.72 4.88 -12.45
N ASN A 59 -7.43 5.56 -13.36
CA ASN A 59 -7.60 5.14 -14.74
C ASN A 59 -6.49 5.80 -15.61
N PRO A 60 -5.47 5.05 -16.04
CA PRO A 60 -4.36 5.60 -16.83
C PRO A 60 -4.78 6.05 -18.24
N ASP A 61 -5.97 5.63 -18.72
CA ASP A 61 -6.50 6.02 -20.04
C ASP A 61 -7.38 7.27 -19.96
N ASN A 62 -7.68 7.77 -18.76
CA ASN A 62 -8.50 8.94 -18.52
C ASN A 62 -7.68 10.10 -17.95
N VAL A 63 -6.65 10.50 -18.69
CA VAL A 63 -5.76 11.61 -18.35
C VAL A 63 -6.27 12.89 -19.01
N HIS A 64 -6.38 13.98 -18.26
CA HIS A 64 -6.83 15.25 -18.81
C HIS A 64 -5.92 15.66 -20.00
N PRO A 65 -6.48 16.13 -21.14
CA PRO A 65 -5.72 16.39 -22.36
C PRO A 65 -4.52 17.32 -22.19
N ASP A 66 -4.58 18.24 -21.23
CA ASP A 66 -3.48 19.16 -20.94
C ASP A 66 -2.23 18.48 -20.37
N TYR A 67 -2.34 17.29 -19.78
CA TYR A 67 -1.18 16.50 -19.34
C TYR A 67 -0.66 15.55 -20.43
N VAL A 68 -1.38 15.40 -21.55
CA VAL A 68 -0.98 14.55 -22.68
C VAL A 68 -0.05 15.31 -23.64
N LYS A 69 -0.15 16.64 -23.69
CA LYS A 69 0.59 17.52 -24.62
C LYS A 69 2.12 17.49 -24.44
N ASP A 70 2.64 17.13 -23.27
CA ASP A 70 4.09 17.03 -23.02
C ASP A 70 4.74 15.76 -23.59
N LYS A 71 3.97 14.72 -23.93
CA LYS A 71 4.53 13.50 -24.53
C LYS A 71 4.78 13.58 -26.04
N ALA A 72 4.31 14.63 -26.72
CA ALA A 72 4.41 14.78 -28.17
C ALA A 72 5.57 15.69 -28.63
N LYS A 73 6.41 16.18 -27.71
CA LYS A 73 7.54 17.10 -27.99
C LYS A 73 8.93 16.55 -27.63
N SER A 74 9.07 15.27 -27.28
CA SER A 74 10.36 14.62 -27.01
C SER A 74 10.71 13.59 -28.07
#